data_AF-A0A5J6SDW7-F1
#
_entry.id   AF-A0A5J6SDW7-F1
#
_cell.length_a   1.000
_cell.length_b   1.000
_cell.length_c   1.000
_cell.angle_alpha   90.00
_cell.angle_beta   90.00
_cell.angle_gamma   90.00
#
_symmetry.space_group_name_H-M   'P 1'
#
loop_
_entity.id
_entity.type
_entity.pdbx_description
1 polymer ?
#
loop_
_entity_poly.entity_id
_entity_poly.type
_entity_poly.pdbx_seq_one_letter_code
_entity_poly.pdbx_strand_id
1 'polypeptide(L)'
;MQAEYAHPAETVILGMGFFIGIMIFCNHVILLWAWVTFRLLETIDVHSGYDIPWNPLHLIPFYGGSRFHDFHHMNFVGNYSSTFTWWDKLFGTDLQFHVFNDKVKQEKEVIKKD
;
A
#
# COMPACT_ATOMS: atom_id res chain seq x y z
N MET A 1 13.91 -5.54 -6.28
CA MET A 1 12.74 -5.62 -7.18
C MET A 1 11.80 -6.69 -6.64
N GLN A 2 10.90 -6.33 -5.71
CA GLN A 2 9.77 -7.16 -5.31
C GLN A 2 8.53 -6.89 -6.19
N ALA A 3 8.65 -6.01 -7.18
CA ALA A 3 7.53 -5.38 -7.89
C ALA A 3 7.02 -6.10 -9.15
N GLU A 4 7.62 -7.21 -9.60
CA GLU A 4 7.34 -7.70 -10.96
C GLU A 4 6.52 -8.99 -11.06
N TYR A 5 6.35 -9.74 -9.97
CA TYR A 5 5.45 -10.89 -10.00
C TYR A 5 4.07 -10.49 -9.48
N ALA A 6 3.20 -10.10 -10.41
CA ALA A 6 1.78 -9.98 -10.19
C ALA A 6 1.05 -10.88 -11.18
N HIS A 7 -0.05 -11.50 -10.74
CA HIS A 7 -0.87 -12.28 -11.65
C HIS A 7 -1.44 -11.33 -12.73
N PRO A 8 -1.52 -11.70 -14.02
CA PRO A 8 -2.01 -10.81 -15.07
C PRO A 8 -3.38 -10.19 -14.77
N ALA A 9 -4.25 -10.93 -14.09
CA ALA A 9 -5.54 -10.42 -13.62
C ALA A 9 -5.40 -9.28 -12.60
N GLU A 10 -4.44 -9.36 -11.67
CA GLU A 10 -4.16 -8.29 -10.71
C GLU A 10 -3.65 -7.05 -11.43
N THR A 11 -2.75 -7.21 -12.41
CA THR A 11 -2.28 -6.09 -13.24
C THR A 11 -3.43 -5.40 -13.97
N VAL A 12 -4.37 -6.17 -14.52
CA VAL A 12 -5.53 -5.62 -15.23
C VAL A 12 -6.49 -4.93 -14.24
N ILE A 13 -6.86 -5.58 -13.13
CA ILE A 13 -7.81 -5.05 -12.15
C ILE A 13 -7.27 -3.78 -11.49
N LEU A 14 -6.00 -3.79 -11.05
CA LEU A 14 -5.36 -2.62 -10.44
C LEU A 14 -5.10 -1.52 -11.48
N GLY A 15 -4.71 -1.90 -12.70
CA GLY A 15 -4.49 -0.98 -13.81
C GLY A 15 -5.77 -0.26 -14.24
N MET A 16 -6.94 -0.92 -14.20
CA MET A 16 -8.22 -0.28 -14.49
C MET A 16 -8.49 0.91 -13.56
N GLY A 17 -8.16 0.79 -12.27
CA GLY A 17 -8.35 1.89 -11.32
C GLY A 17 -7.61 3.17 -11.72
N PHE A 18 -6.39 3.03 -12.25
CA PHE A 18 -5.61 4.15 -12.77
C PHE A 18 -6.30 4.85 -13.95
N PHE A 19 -6.79 4.09 -14.93
CA PHE A 19 -7.46 4.65 -16.12
C PHE A 19 -8.85 5.22 -15.80
N ILE A 20 -9.60 4.58 -14.90
CA ILE A 20 -10.89 5.10 -14.43
C ILE A 20 -10.73 6.49 -13.82
N GLY A 21 -9.70 6.70 -13.00
CA GLY A 21 -9.43 8.03 -12.45
C GLY A 21 -9.09 9.08 -13.51
N ILE A 22 -8.35 8.71 -14.57
CA ILE A 22 -8.12 9.60 -15.72
C ILE A 22 -9.44 10.00 -16.37
N MET A 23 -10.30 9.03 -16.69
CA MET A 23 -11.57 9.28 -17.38
C MET A 23 -12.53 10.15 -16.57
N ILE A 24 -12.51 10.06 -15.24
CA ILE A 24 -13.43 10.80 -14.37
C ILE A 24 -12.88 12.20 -14.03
N PHE A 25 -11.58 12.32 -13.72
CA PHE A 25 -11.02 13.53 -13.11
C PHE A 25 -10.12 14.35 -14.04
N CYS A 26 -9.64 13.80 -15.15
CA CYS A 26 -8.58 14.42 -15.95
C CYS A 26 -9.10 15.02 -17.27
N ASN A 27 -10.01 15.98 -17.19
CA ASN A 27 -10.53 16.70 -18.38
C ASN A 27 -9.55 17.75 -18.95
N HIS A 28 -8.53 18.14 -18.17
CA HIS A 28 -7.46 19.06 -18.58
C HIS A 28 -6.10 18.40 -18.39
N VAL A 29 -5.13 18.77 -19.25
CA VAL A 29 -3.78 18.19 -19.19
C VAL A 29 -3.10 18.41 -17.84
N ILE A 30 -3.41 19.51 -17.16
CA ILE A 30 -2.87 19.80 -15.83
C ILE A 30 -3.38 18.80 -14.78
N LEU A 31 -4.64 18.39 -14.87
CA LEU A 31 -5.22 17.39 -13.97
C LEU A 31 -4.69 15.99 -14.28
N LEU A 32 -4.44 15.70 -15.56
CA LEU A 32 -3.73 14.47 -15.97
C LEU A 32 -2.34 14.39 -15.34
N TRP A 33 -1.55 15.46 -15.47
CA TRP A 33 -0.22 15.49 -14.85
C TRP A 33 -0.29 15.38 -13.33
N ALA A 34 -1.20 16.10 -12.69
CA ALA A 34 -1.41 15.99 -11.25
C ALA A 34 -1.79 14.56 -10.82
N TRP A 35 -2.68 13.90 -11.57
CA TRP A 35 -3.07 12.51 -11.34
C TRP A 35 -1.89 11.56 -11.48
N VAL A 36 -1.14 11.64 -12.58
CA VAL A 36 0.03 10.79 -12.83
C VAL A 36 1.08 11.00 -11.75
N THR A 37 1.41 12.24 -11.40
CA THR A 37 2.36 12.55 -10.33
C THR A 37 1.92 11.95 -9.00
N PHE A 38 0.65 12.14 -8.61
CA PHE A 38 0.14 11.58 -7.36
C PHE A 38 0.21 10.05 -7.34
N ARG A 39 -0.21 9.38 -8.42
CA ARG A 39 -0.15 7.92 -8.55
C ARG A 39 1.30 7.40 -8.53
N LEU A 40 2.24 8.11 -9.13
CA LEU A 40 3.66 7.75 -9.08
C LEU A 40 4.24 7.91 -7.67
N LEU A 41 3.92 9.01 -6.98
CA LEU A 41 4.36 9.22 -5.60
C LEU A 41 3.82 8.12 -4.67
N GLU A 42 2.55 7.74 -4.82
CA GLU A 42 1.95 6.63 -4.07
C GLU A 42 2.64 5.29 -4.37
N THR A 43 2.84 4.95 -5.65
CA THR A 43 3.56 3.73 -6.03
C THR A 43 4.98 3.70 -5.45
N ILE A 44 5.70 4.83 -5.48
CA ILE A 44 7.04 4.92 -4.89
C ILE A 44 6.93 4.68 -3.38
N ASP A 45 6.01 5.34 -2.70
CA ASP A 45 5.87 5.22 -1.25
C ASP A 45 5.65 3.76 -0.83
N VAL A 46 4.66 3.07 -1.43
CA VAL A 46 4.32 1.69 -1.04
C VAL A 46 5.33 0.62 -1.46
N HIS A 47 6.25 0.92 -2.40
CA HIS A 47 7.28 -0.04 -2.86
C HIS A 47 8.72 0.36 -2.50
N SER A 48 8.93 1.51 -1.86
CA SER A 48 10.26 1.99 -1.52
C SER A 48 10.93 1.18 -0.40
N GLY A 49 10.14 0.45 0.39
CA GLY A 49 10.58 -0.21 1.62
C GLY A 49 10.86 0.75 2.77
N TYR A 50 10.63 2.06 2.59
CA TYR A 50 10.81 3.07 3.64
C TYR A 50 9.46 3.45 4.25
N ASP A 51 9.36 3.34 5.58
CA ASP A 51 8.23 3.80 6.39
C ASP A 51 8.71 5.05 7.17
N ILE A 52 8.49 6.23 6.59
CA ILE A 52 9.06 7.49 7.09
C ILE A 52 8.08 8.14 8.09
N PRO A 53 8.53 8.59 9.28
CA PRO A 53 7.65 9.13 10.31
C PRO A 53 6.80 10.35 9.89
N TRP A 54 7.23 11.08 8.87
CA TRP A 54 6.61 12.33 8.41
C TRP A 54 5.95 12.20 7.03
N ASN A 55 5.72 10.97 6.56
CA ASN A 55 5.09 10.77 5.26
C ASN A 55 3.62 11.25 5.30
N PRO A 56 3.26 12.28 4.50
CA PRO A 56 1.93 12.88 4.54
C PRO A 56 0.83 11.92 4.07
N LEU A 57 1.17 10.85 3.34
CA LEU A 57 0.18 9.87 2.88
C LEU A 57 -0.46 9.09 4.04
N HIS A 58 0.22 8.96 5.19
CA HIS A 58 -0.37 8.36 6.40
C HIS A 58 -1.47 9.21 7.04
N LEU A 59 -1.63 10.48 6.62
CA LEU A 59 -2.79 11.30 7.04
C LEU A 59 -4.08 10.87 6.33
N ILE A 60 -3.97 10.13 5.22
CA ILE A 60 -5.13 9.62 4.48
C ILE A 60 -5.68 8.41 5.24
N PRO A 61 -6.97 8.41 5.62
CA PRO A 61 -7.58 7.28 6.32
C PRO A 61 -7.40 5.97 5.55
N PHE A 62 -7.08 4.91 6.28
CA PHE A 62 -6.88 3.55 5.73
C PHE A 62 -5.71 3.40 4.77
N TYR A 63 -4.80 4.37 4.68
CA TYR A 63 -3.58 4.21 3.89
C TYR A 63 -2.66 3.13 4.51
N GLY A 64 -2.30 2.12 3.72
CA GLY A 64 -1.49 0.98 4.18
C GLY A 64 0.02 1.28 4.26
N GLY A 65 0.53 2.10 3.36
CA GLY A 65 1.96 2.42 3.25
C GLY A 65 2.83 1.21 2.86
N SER A 66 4.15 1.42 2.85
CA SER A 66 5.15 0.42 2.47
C SER A 66 5.07 -0.85 3.30
N ARG A 67 4.99 -0.73 4.64
CA ARG A 67 5.01 -1.89 5.54
C ARG A 67 3.85 -2.87 5.31
N PHE A 68 2.66 -2.36 4.98
CA PHE A 68 1.50 -3.21 4.68
C PHE A 68 1.69 -3.98 3.37
N HIS A 69 2.22 -3.32 2.35
CA HIS A 69 2.45 -3.90 1.03
C HIS A 69 3.66 -4.86 1.02
N ASP A 70 4.72 -4.53 1.75
CA ASP A 70 5.88 -5.42 1.93
C ASP A 70 5.49 -6.71 2.65
N PHE A 71 4.59 -6.63 3.63
CA PHE A 71 4.05 -7.82 4.29
C PHE A 71 3.26 -8.71 3.32
N HIS A 72 2.50 -8.12 2.38
CA HIS A 72 1.84 -8.88 1.32
C HIS A 72 2.87 -9.67 0.48
N HIS A 73 3.96 -9.02 0.05
CA HIS A 73 5.03 -9.68 -0.70
C HIS A 73 5.82 -10.71 0.11
N MET A 74 5.81 -10.62 1.44
CA MET A 74 6.44 -11.60 2.32
C MET A 74 5.52 -12.82 2.56
N ASN A 75 4.21 -12.58 2.74
CA ASN A 75 3.25 -13.59 3.18
C ASN A 75 2.48 -14.24 2.02
N PHE A 76 2.35 -13.57 0.88
CA PHE A 76 1.61 -13.95 -0.33
C PHE A 76 0.11 -14.27 -0.16
N VAL A 77 -0.40 -14.28 1.07
CA VAL A 77 -1.78 -14.61 1.41
C VAL A 77 -2.32 -13.55 2.38
N GLY A 78 -3.30 -12.77 1.93
CA GLY A 78 -3.83 -11.62 2.68
C GLY A 78 -3.16 -10.30 2.28
N ASN A 79 -3.58 -9.21 2.92
CA ASN A 79 -3.14 -7.84 2.59
C ASN A 79 -3.27 -7.53 1.08
N TYR A 80 -4.41 -7.86 0.48
CA TYR A 80 -4.60 -7.82 -0.97
C TYR A 80 -4.72 -6.40 -1.52
N SER A 81 -5.10 -5.43 -0.70
CA SER A 81 -5.22 -4.06 -1.16
C SER A 81 -3.84 -3.42 -1.34
N SER A 82 -3.60 -2.82 -2.51
CA SER A 82 -2.33 -2.16 -2.82
C SER A 82 -2.11 -0.85 -2.07
N THR A 83 -3.20 -0.14 -1.74
CA THR A 83 -3.13 1.25 -1.24
C THR A 83 -3.96 1.44 0.04
N PHE A 84 -5.25 1.12 -0.04
CA PHE A 84 -6.20 1.37 1.05
C PHE A 84 -6.68 0.07 1.69
N THR A 85 -6.58 -0.03 3.00
CA THR A 85 -6.81 -1.26 3.76
C THR A 85 -8.28 -1.54 4.06
N TRP A 86 -9.22 -0.74 3.57
CA TRP A 86 -10.64 -0.89 3.92
C TRP A 86 -11.22 -2.24 3.49
N TRP A 87 -10.79 -2.77 2.33
CA TRP A 87 -11.30 -4.05 1.84
C TRP A 87 -10.71 -5.19 2.66
N ASP A 88 -9.42 -5.10 2.99
CA ASP A 88 -8.81 -6.09 3.86
C ASP A 88 -9.43 -6.10 5.25
N LYS A 89 -9.72 -4.92 5.81
CA LYS A 89 -10.41 -4.79 7.08
C LYS A 89 -11.83 -5.36 7.03
N LEU A 90 -12.55 -5.15 5.93
CA LEU A 90 -13.91 -5.66 5.74
C LEU A 90 -13.94 -7.19 5.63
N PHE A 91 -12.98 -7.77 4.91
CA PHE A 91 -12.90 -9.21 4.67
C PHE A 91 -12.00 -9.96 5.65
N GLY A 92 -11.35 -9.25 6.58
CA GLY A 92 -10.46 -9.82 7.60
C GLY A 92 -9.13 -10.34 7.06
N THR A 93 -8.70 -9.88 5.88
CA THR A 93 -7.46 -10.35 5.22
C THR A 93 -6.20 -9.63 5.69
N ASP A 94 -6.31 -8.68 6.64
CA ASP A 94 -5.19 -8.00 7.31
C ASP A 94 -4.84 -8.59 8.69
N LEU A 95 -5.54 -9.62 9.16
CA LEU A 95 -5.35 -10.16 10.52
C LEU A 95 -3.91 -10.63 10.79
N GLN A 96 -3.29 -11.28 9.80
CA GLN A 96 -1.92 -11.78 9.91
C GLN A 96 -0.90 -10.65 10.05
N PHE A 97 -1.16 -9.50 9.41
CA PHE A 97 -0.32 -8.32 9.50
C PHE A 97 -0.36 -7.68 10.90
N HIS A 98 -1.53 -7.64 11.55
CA HIS A 98 -1.65 -7.15 12.93
C HIS A 98 -0.89 -8.05 13.91
N VAL A 99 -1.08 -9.37 13.79
CA VAL A 99 -0.34 -10.35 14.62
C VAL A 99 1.18 -10.22 14.42
N PHE A 100 1.64 -10.02 13.18
CA PHE A 100 3.05 -9.80 12.87
C PHE A 100 3.58 -8.52 13.52
N ASN A 101 2.87 -7.39 13.38
CA ASN A 101 3.29 -6.12 13.97
C ASN A 101 3.33 -6.18 15.50
N ASP A 102 2.39 -6.87 16.15
CA ASP A 102 2.38 -7.04 17.60
C ASP A 102 3.61 -7.81 18.10
N LYS A 103 4.01 -8.88 17.39
CA LYS A 103 5.24 -9.62 17.71
C LYS A 103 6.49 -8.75 17.56
N VAL A 104 6.62 -8.05 16.44
CA VAL A 104 7.76 -7.14 16.19
C VAL A 104 7.84 -6.05 17.25
N LYS A 105 6.69 -5.52 17.71
CA LYS A 105 6.64 -4.53 18.78
C LYS A 105 7.09 -5.12 20.11
N GLN A 106 6.65 -6.33 20.45
CA GLN A 106 7.07 -7.02 21.68
C GLN A 106 8.59 -7.26 21.70
N GLU A 107 9.16 -7.76 20.60
CA GLU A 107 10.60 -8.01 20.48
C GLU A 107 11.43 -6.73 20.66
N LYS A 108 11.01 -5.62 20.05
CA LYS A 108 11.65 -4.31 20.21
C LYS A 108 11.63 -3.81 21.64
N GLU A 109 10.55 -4.06 22.38
CA GLU A 109 10.43 -3.66 23.78
C GLU A 109 11.24 -4.55 24.74
N VAL A 110 11.51 -5.81 24.37
CA VAL A 110 12.46 -6.67 25.10
C VAL A 110 13.88 -6.17 24.90
N ILE A 111 14.30 -5.94 23.66
CA ILE A 111 15.67 -5.46 23.33
C ILE A 111 15.99 -4.12 24.00
N LYS A 112 15.00 -3.22 24.16
CA LYS A 112 15.21 -1.92 24.84
C LYS A 112 15.39 -2.02 26.35
N LYS A 113 15.00 -3.13 26.98
CA LYS A 113 15.07 -3.33 28.43
C LYS A 113 16.38 -3.97 28.87
N ASP A 114 17.09 -4.60 27.95
CA ASP A 114 18.45 -5.13 28.12
C ASP A 114 19.50 -4.03 27.88
#